data_AF-A0A851GWQ0-F1
#
_entry.id   AF-A0A851GWQ0-F1
#
_cell.length_a   1.000
_cell.length_b   1.000
_cell.length_c   1.000
_cell.angle_alpha   90.00
_cell.angle_beta   90.00
_cell.angle_gamma   90.00
#
_symmetry.space_group_name_H-M   'P 1'
#
loop_
_entity.id
_entity.type
_entity.pdbx_description
1 polymer ?
#
loop_
_entity_poly.entity_id
_entity_poly.type
_entity_poly.pdbx_seq_one_letter_code
_entity_poly.pdbx_strand_id
1 'polypeptide(L)'
;MQSSEILQQIENRWHNAYWFSRMLINKDKYVALGKENKLLSTIASSLRIIAKTNRNSSDTIILQKQTLRNLIEDRYKKTLSTKIRVETLLRELDEMILTVEDMDVFILTCENIMVPLNDAIKNIPSDDKEFTENIAKSYLDVQGEKGLATVINLWDDLGVKGCLTAERTEITRAFTALRILLNKDLTVSDEDRDIVLSGFTQEFERRAGQKRKQRAGGSLEDVTDFILDYYNIKCAEAPVHFQADIEVDNWVKTKDSWLIGISCKRTLRERWKQVSSAESSILSKFKIKYIFHVVTYDEDLSDEKLTLLGGHRHIFYLPDNSRRLEYALNHIGLKDYVRPISEFINDIRKEIK
;
A
#
# COMPACT_ATOMS: atom_id res chain seq x y z
N MET A 1 -40.56 -6.19 3.23
CA MET A 1 -40.31 -4.91 2.54
C MET A 1 -40.05 -5.18 1.07
N GLN A 2 -40.66 -4.39 0.20
CA GLN A 2 -40.34 -4.41 -1.23
C GLN A 2 -38.97 -3.75 -1.46
N SER A 3 -38.23 -4.18 -2.50
CA SER A 3 -36.87 -3.66 -2.77
C SER A 3 -36.82 -2.15 -2.98
N SER A 4 -37.90 -1.54 -3.47
CA SER A 4 -38.05 -0.09 -3.62
C SER A 4 -38.11 0.67 -2.29
N GLU A 5 -38.74 0.09 -1.26
CA GLU A 5 -38.84 0.68 0.08
C GLU A 5 -37.49 0.64 0.80
N ILE A 6 -36.71 -0.43 0.59
CA ILE A 6 -35.35 -0.57 1.12
C ILE A 6 -34.43 0.48 0.49
N LEU A 7 -34.53 0.71 -0.82
CA LEU A 7 -33.73 1.70 -1.53
C LEU A 7 -34.05 3.13 -1.08
N GLN A 8 -35.32 3.47 -0.90
CA GLN A 8 -35.72 4.79 -0.39
C GLN A 8 -35.28 5.04 1.06
N GLN A 9 -35.18 3.99 1.88
CA GLN A 9 -34.62 4.11 3.24
C GLN A 9 -33.12 4.34 3.23
N ILE A 10 -32.39 3.78 2.25
CA ILE A 10 -30.95 3.93 2.11
C ILE A 10 -30.56 5.26 1.44
N GLU A 11 -31.33 5.73 0.46
CA GLU A 11 -31.11 7.01 -0.25
C GLU A 11 -31.66 8.21 0.54
N ASN A 12 -31.17 8.37 1.77
CA ASN A 12 -31.51 9.50 2.63
C ASN A 12 -30.32 10.46 2.78
N ARG A 13 -30.49 11.59 3.48
CA ARG A 13 -29.44 12.61 3.66
C ARG A 13 -28.12 12.06 4.20
N TRP A 14 -28.15 11.01 5.03
CA TRP A 14 -26.95 10.40 5.61
C TRP A 14 -26.14 9.63 4.59
N HIS A 15 -26.78 9.15 3.51
CA HIS A 15 -26.08 8.58 2.35
C HIS A 15 -25.09 9.58 1.73
N ASN A 16 -25.40 10.88 1.79
CA ASN A 16 -24.51 11.91 1.28
C ASN A 16 -23.17 11.96 2.04
N ALA A 17 -23.08 11.46 3.27
CA ALA A 17 -21.81 11.41 4.00
C ALA A 17 -20.72 10.60 3.25
N TYR A 18 -21.13 9.48 2.62
CA TYR A 18 -20.26 8.72 1.74
C TYR A 18 -19.87 9.53 0.50
N TRP A 19 -20.82 10.12 -0.20
CA TRP A 19 -20.56 10.86 -1.44
C TRP A 19 -19.72 12.12 -1.20
N PHE A 20 -19.98 12.87 -0.13
CA PHE A 20 -19.14 13.98 0.30
C PHE A 20 -17.71 13.50 0.55
N SER A 21 -17.51 12.38 1.24
CA SER A 21 -16.17 11.81 1.46
C SER A 21 -15.45 11.49 0.15
N ARG A 22 -16.18 10.98 -0.86
CA ARG A 22 -15.66 10.70 -2.20
C ARG A 22 -15.32 11.97 -2.98
N MET A 23 -16.16 12.99 -2.91
CA MET A 23 -15.90 14.28 -3.56
C MET A 23 -14.68 14.97 -2.95
N LEU A 24 -14.58 14.96 -1.62
CA LEU A 24 -13.50 15.59 -0.89
C LEU A 24 -12.13 14.97 -1.21
N ILE A 25 -12.04 13.68 -1.55
CA ILE A 25 -10.75 13.01 -1.80
C ILE A 25 -10.38 12.84 -3.29
N ASN A 26 -11.34 12.99 -4.20
CA ASN A 26 -11.11 12.74 -5.63
C ASN A 26 -10.35 13.90 -6.28
N LYS A 27 -9.08 13.65 -6.63
CA LYS A 27 -8.17 14.62 -7.25
C LYS A 27 -8.42 14.78 -8.75
N ASP A 28 -8.93 13.74 -9.41
CA ASP A 28 -9.06 13.73 -10.87
C ASP A 28 -10.27 14.57 -11.29
N LYS A 29 -11.39 14.39 -10.58
CA LYS A 29 -12.61 15.17 -10.81
C LYS A 29 -12.61 16.51 -10.06
N TYR A 30 -12.02 16.58 -8.86
CA TYR A 30 -12.03 17.77 -8.01
C TYR A 30 -10.61 18.16 -7.56
N VAL A 31 -10.45 18.66 -6.33
CA VAL A 31 -9.18 19.19 -5.82
C VAL A 31 -8.59 18.42 -4.64
N ALA A 32 -9.21 17.29 -4.27
CA ALA A 32 -8.80 16.45 -3.13
C ALA A 32 -8.58 17.23 -1.81
N LEU A 33 -9.40 18.27 -1.55
CA LEU A 33 -9.29 19.11 -0.34
C LEU A 33 -9.44 18.32 0.97
N GLY A 34 -10.06 17.15 0.87
CA GLY A 34 -10.25 16.18 1.94
C GLY A 34 -8.96 15.64 2.53
N LYS A 35 -7.79 15.95 1.97
CA LYS A 35 -6.48 15.64 2.56
C LYS A 35 -5.97 16.71 3.54
N GLU A 36 -6.61 17.88 3.60
CA GLU A 36 -6.15 19.03 4.37
C GLU A 36 -6.94 19.17 5.68
N ASN A 37 -6.55 18.45 6.74
CA ASN A 37 -7.26 18.44 8.04
C ASN A 37 -7.55 19.84 8.60
N LYS A 38 -6.58 20.77 8.47
CA LYS A 38 -6.75 22.15 8.93
C LYS A 38 -7.86 22.87 8.17
N LEU A 39 -7.90 22.73 6.85
CA LEU A 39 -8.93 23.35 6.01
C LEU A 39 -10.31 22.78 6.31
N LEU A 40 -10.43 21.44 6.42
CA LEU A 40 -11.68 20.77 6.79
C LEU A 40 -12.22 21.27 8.14
N SER A 41 -11.34 21.40 9.14
CA SER A 41 -11.71 21.90 10.47
C SER A 41 -12.16 23.36 10.43
N THR A 42 -11.46 24.21 9.66
CA THR A 42 -11.84 25.62 9.47
C THR A 42 -13.19 25.75 8.78
N ILE A 43 -13.44 24.96 7.73
CA ILE A 43 -14.73 24.93 7.02
C ILE A 43 -15.84 24.57 8.01
N ALA A 44 -15.73 23.42 8.68
CA ALA A 44 -16.77 22.93 9.56
C ALA A 44 -17.04 23.87 10.74
N SER A 45 -15.99 24.41 11.37
CA SER A 45 -16.13 25.40 12.46
C SER A 45 -16.82 26.68 11.98
N SER A 46 -16.47 27.19 10.80
CA SER A 46 -17.08 28.41 10.23
C SER A 46 -18.57 28.19 9.94
N LEU A 47 -18.92 27.04 9.36
CA LEU A 47 -20.31 26.70 9.03
C LEU A 47 -21.18 26.52 10.29
N ARG A 48 -20.62 25.94 11.37
CA ARG A 48 -21.30 25.84 12.67
C ARG A 48 -21.53 27.20 13.33
N ILE A 49 -20.55 28.10 13.24
CA ILE A 49 -20.70 29.46 13.78
C ILE A 49 -21.86 30.16 13.07
N ILE A 50 -21.95 30.04 11.75
CA ILE A 50 -23.04 30.62 10.95
C ILE A 50 -24.40 30.04 11.37
N ALA A 51 -24.51 28.71 11.47
CA ALA A 51 -25.73 28.04 11.93
C ALA A 51 -26.16 28.51 13.32
N LYS A 52 -25.21 28.64 14.25
CA LYS A 52 -25.48 29.10 15.62
C LYS A 52 -25.89 30.56 15.69
N THR A 53 -25.29 31.42 14.86
CA THR A 53 -25.52 32.88 14.89
C THR A 53 -26.82 33.26 14.21
N ASN A 54 -27.24 32.49 13.20
CA ASN A 54 -28.42 32.76 12.38
C ASN A 54 -29.57 31.78 12.69
N ARG A 55 -29.64 31.24 13.92
CA ARG A 55 -30.71 30.31 14.31
C ARG A 55 -32.08 30.87 13.94
N ASN A 56 -32.87 30.06 13.22
CA ASN A 56 -34.22 30.38 12.72
C ASN A 56 -34.28 31.43 11.59
N SER A 57 -33.15 31.81 10.99
CA SER A 57 -33.14 32.60 9.75
C SER A 57 -33.24 31.69 8.53
N SER A 58 -34.10 32.06 7.58
CA SER A 58 -34.15 31.44 6.24
C SER A 58 -32.83 31.56 5.48
N ASP A 59 -32.00 32.53 5.84
CA ASP A 59 -30.77 32.84 5.12
C ASP A 59 -29.58 31.98 5.58
N THR A 60 -29.77 31.17 6.63
CA THR A 60 -28.69 30.36 7.24
C THR A 60 -27.96 29.51 6.20
N ILE A 61 -28.71 28.79 5.38
CA ILE A 61 -28.14 27.90 4.36
C ILE A 61 -27.43 28.69 3.26
N ILE A 62 -27.95 29.86 2.88
CA ILE A 62 -27.35 30.74 1.87
C ILE A 62 -25.99 31.23 2.37
N LEU A 63 -25.93 31.69 3.63
CA LEU A 63 -24.69 32.14 4.26
C LEU A 63 -23.67 31.01 4.42
N GLN A 64 -24.12 29.81 4.78
CA GLN A 64 -23.26 28.62 4.87
C GLN A 64 -22.66 28.27 3.49
N LYS A 65 -23.48 28.20 2.45
CA LYS A 65 -23.03 27.93 1.07
C LYS A 65 -22.05 28.98 0.56
N GLN A 66 -22.35 30.26 0.79
CA GLN A 66 -21.45 31.35 0.39
C GLN A 66 -20.11 31.28 1.14
N THR A 67 -20.14 30.94 2.42
CA THR A 67 -18.92 30.80 3.23
C THR A 67 -18.08 29.62 2.77
N LEU A 68 -18.71 28.47 2.51
CA LEU A 68 -18.04 27.30 1.93
C LEU A 68 -17.36 27.63 0.61
N ARG A 69 -18.07 28.31 -0.29
CA ARG A 69 -17.53 28.81 -1.56
C ARG A 69 -16.31 29.71 -1.35
N ASN A 70 -16.44 30.73 -0.51
CA ASN A 70 -15.35 31.68 -0.26
C ASN A 70 -14.09 31.00 0.28
N LEU A 71 -14.25 30.06 1.22
CA LEU A 71 -13.12 29.32 1.82
C LEU A 71 -12.40 28.44 0.79
N ILE A 72 -13.14 27.74 -0.06
CA ILE A 72 -12.56 26.87 -1.08
C ILE A 72 -11.91 27.71 -2.20
N GLU A 73 -12.58 28.74 -2.70
CA GLU A 73 -12.03 29.61 -3.75
C GLU A 73 -10.77 30.34 -3.27
N ASP A 74 -10.77 30.86 -2.03
CA ASP A 74 -9.59 31.51 -1.45
C ASP A 74 -8.39 30.55 -1.34
N ARG A 75 -8.63 29.30 -0.95
CA ARG A 75 -7.59 28.27 -0.85
C ARG A 75 -6.88 28.01 -2.18
N TYR A 76 -7.62 28.07 -3.30
CA TYR A 76 -7.14 27.71 -4.64
C TYR A 76 -6.97 28.92 -5.58
N LYS A 77 -7.15 30.15 -5.11
CA LYS A 77 -7.08 31.39 -5.91
C LYS A 77 -5.78 31.56 -6.72
N LYS A 78 -4.68 30.98 -6.24
CA LYS A 78 -3.34 31.08 -6.86
C LYS A 78 -3.08 30.00 -7.92
N THR A 79 -3.99 29.06 -8.13
CA THR A 79 -3.76 27.88 -8.98
C THR A 79 -4.80 27.82 -10.10
N LEU A 80 -4.48 28.41 -11.26
CA LEU A 80 -5.40 28.42 -12.41
C LEU A 80 -5.78 27.00 -12.87
N SER A 81 -4.85 26.04 -12.80
CA SER A 81 -5.07 24.64 -13.22
C SER A 81 -6.06 23.86 -12.35
N THR A 82 -6.47 24.42 -11.20
CA THR A 82 -7.50 23.81 -10.35
C THR A 82 -8.86 24.48 -10.49
N LYS A 83 -8.96 25.63 -11.17
CA LYS A 83 -10.18 26.46 -11.22
C LYS A 83 -11.43 25.68 -11.64
N ILE A 84 -11.37 24.99 -12.78
CA ILE A 84 -12.50 24.19 -13.30
C ILE A 84 -12.92 23.10 -12.30
N ARG A 85 -11.96 22.46 -11.63
CA ARG A 85 -12.22 21.39 -10.66
C ARG A 85 -12.81 21.92 -9.35
N VAL A 86 -12.43 23.14 -8.94
CA VAL A 86 -13.05 23.86 -7.83
C VAL A 86 -14.49 24.23 -8.17
N GLU A 87 -14.74 24.81 -9.34
CA GLU A 87 -16.08 25.17 -9.80
C GLU A 87 -17.00 23.95 -9.89
N THR A 88 -16.47 22.83 -10.43
CA THR A 88 -17.20 21.55 -10.51
C THR A 88 -17.57 21.03 -9.12
N LEU A 89 -16.62 21.05 -8.18
CA LEU A 89 -16.87 20.65 -6.80
C LEU A 89 -17.97 21.50 -6.16
N LEU A 90 -17.85 22.82 -6.24
CA LEU A 90 -18.78 23.75 -5.61
C LEU A 90 -20.18 23.65 -6.19
N ARG A 91 -20.30 23.47 -7.51
CA ARG A 91 -21.59 23.24 -8.17
C ARG A 91 -22.26 21.96 -7.67
N GLU A 92 -21.54 20.85 -7.67
CA GLU A 92 -22.14 19.57 -7.24
C GLU A 92 -22.43 19.54 -5.73
N LEU A 93 -21.63 20.21 -4.90
CA LEU A 93 -21.97 20.39 -3.48
C LEU A 93 -23.23 21.25 -3.31
N ASP A 94 -23.43 22.26 -4.15
CA ASP A 94 -24.63 23.11 -4.12
C ASP A 94 -25.91 22.34 -4.48
N GLU A 95 -25.80 21.40 -5.43
CA GLU A 95 -26.88 20.48 -5.84
C GLU A 95 -27.24 19.47 -4.75
N MET A 96 -26.26 19.02 -3.96
CA MET A 96 -26.47 18.01 -2.91
C MET A 96 -26.86 18.60 -1.55
N ILE A 97 -26.44 19.82 -1.24
CA ILE A 97 -26.70 20.48 0.04
C ILE A 97 -27.88 21.43 -0.15
N LEU A 98 -29.10 21.00 0.13
CA LEU A 98 -30.30 21.83 -0.10
C LEU A 98 -30.79 22.49 1.18
N THR A 99 -30.57 21.83 2.31
CA THR A 99 -31.07 22.21 3.63
C THR A 99 -29.94 22.43 4.63
N VAL A 100 -30.27 23.01 5.80
CA VAL A 100 -29.31 23.15 6.91
C VAL A 100 -28.89 21.77 7.41
N GLU A 101 -29.81 20.82 7.42
CA GLU A 101 -29.57 19.44 7.80
C GLU A 101 -28.59 18.73 6.85
N ASP A 102 -28.67 18.98 5.54
CA ASP A 102 -27.68 18.46 4.58
C ASP A 102 -26.29 19.06 4.86
N MET A 103 -26.25 20.34 5.23
CA MET A 103 -25.01 21.01 5.62
C MET A 103 -24.45 20.43 6.92
N ASP A 104 -25.29 20.03 7.87
CA ASP A 104 -24.86 19.34 9.09
C ASP A 104 -24.22 17.98 8.76
N VAL A 105 -24.78 17.22 7.80
CA VAL A 105 -24.15 15.98 7.29
C VAL A 105 -22.80 16.29 6.62
N PHE A 106 -22.68 17.38 5.87
CA PHE A 106 -21.41 17.81 5.27
C PHE A 106 -20.37 18.20 6.34
N ILE A 107 -20.78 18.93 7.37
CA ILE A 107 -19.94 19.31 8.52
C ILE A 107 -19.45 18.05 9.26
N LEU A 108 -20.36 17.11 9.54
CA LEU A 108 -20.03 15.81 10.15
C LEU A 108 -19.05 15.04 9.28
N THR A 109 -19.22 15.08 7.96
CA THR A 109 -18.30 14.42 7.03
C THR A 109 -16.90 15.03 7.09
N CYS A 110 -16.80 16.36 7.12
CA CYS A 110 -15.52 17.05 7.21
C CYS A 110 -14.77 16.70 8.51
N GLU A 111 -15.43 16.82 9.66
CA GLU A 111 -14.77 16.71 10.97
C GLU A 111 -14.71 15.29 11.55
N ASN A 112 -15.78 14.52 11.41
CA ASN A 112 -15.94 13.27 12.14
C ASN A 112 -15.72 12.04 11.25
N ILE A 113 -15.64 12.21 9.94
CA ILE A 113 -15.29 11.16 8.97
C ILE A 113 -13.91 11.44 8.39
N MET A 114 -13.74 12.54 7.67
CA MET A 114 -12.54 12.78 6.84
C MET A 114 -11.28 13.04 7.66
N VAL A 115 -11.34 13.87 8.70
CA VAL A 115 -10.19 14.12 9.58
C VAL A 115 -9.73 12.83 10.29
N PRO A 116 -10.62 12.07 10.97
CA PRO A 116 -10.26 10.78 11.56
C PRO A 116 -9.74 9.76 10.54
N LEU A 117 -10.30 9.71 9.33
CA LEU A 117 -9.78 8.85 8.26
C LEU A 117 -8.35 9.22 7.87
N ASN A 118 -8.05 10.51 7.73
CA ASN A 118 -6.70 10.96 7.39
C ASN A 118 -5.70 10.59 8.50
N ASP A 119 -6.07 10.79 9.76
CA ASP A 119 -5.23 10.45 10.90
C ASP A 119 -5.03 8.94 11.01
N ALA A 120 -6.09 8.15 10.86
CA ALA A 120 -6.02 6.69 10.86
C ALA A 120 -5.11 6.17 9.75
N ILE A 121 -5.27 6.67 8.51
CA ILE A 121 -4.43 6.25 7.38
C ILE A 121 -2.96 6.66 7.55
N LYS A 122 -2.72 7.82 8.17
CA LYS A 122 -1.38 8.33 8.47
C LYS A 122 -0.67 7.47 9.52
N ASN A 123 -1.41 7.03 10.56
CA ASN A 123 -0.86 6.25 11.67
C ASN A 123 -0.55 4.79 11.30
N ILE A 124 -1.15 4.28 10.23
CA ILE A 124 -0.76 2.98 9.68
C ILE A 124 0.70 3.09 9.19
N PRO A 125 1.60 2.21 9.61
CA PRO A 125 2.98 2.22 9.12
C PRO A 125 3.04 2.12 7.58
N SER A 126 3.95 2.89 6.99
CA SER A 126 4.27 2.79 5.57
C SER A 126 5.22 1.63 5.28
N ASP A 127 6.00 1.21 6.26
CA ASP A 127 6.72 -0.05 6.30
C ASP A 127 6.78 -0.53 7.78
N ASP A 128 7.03 -1.82 7.98
CA ASP A 128 7.39 -2.35 9.31
C ASP A 128 8.92 -2.53 9.43
N LYS A 129 9.70 -1.79 8.63
CA LYS A 129 11.14 -2.00 8.39
C LYS A 129 11.93 -1.95 9.68
N GLU A 130 11.79 -0.92 10.50
CA GLU A 130 12.57 -0.79 11.75
C GLU A 130 12.28 -1.94 12.76
N PHE A 131 11.01 -2.36 12.89
CA PHE A 131 10.65 -3.49 13.75
C PHE A 131 11.17 -4.81 13.17
N THR A 132 11.04 -4.98 11.85
CA THR A 132 11.43 -6.19 11.15
C THR A 132 12.95 -6.33 11.08
N GLU A 133 13.68 -5.23 10.88
CA GLU A 133 15.15 -5.13 10.91
C GLU A 133 15.70 -5.56 12.27
N ASN A 134 15.15 -5.05 13.38
CA ASN A 134 15.62 -5.40 14.72
C ASN A 134 15.45 -6.90 15.04
N ILE A 135 14.30 -7.47 14.65
CA ILE A 135 14.05 -8.90 14.83
C ILE A 135 14.91 -9.73 13.87
N ALA A 136 14.96 -9.36 12.59
CA ALA A 136 15.77 -10.02 11.58
C ALA A 136 17.25 -10.04 11.96
N LYS A 137 17.77 -8.90 12.45
CA LYS A 137 19.14 -8.78 12.96
C LYS A 137 19.39 -9.75 14.11
N SER A 138 18.45 -9.85 15.06
CA SER A 138 18.57 -10.80 16.18
C SER A 138 18.66 -12.26 15.69
N TYR A 139 17.93 -12.63 14.64
CA TYR A 139 18.05 -13.95 14.03
C TYR A 139 19.41 -14.16 13.35
N LEU A 140 19.90 -13.18 12.57
CA LEU A 140 21.19 -13.28 11.92
C LEU A 140 22.36 -13.28 12.91
N ASP A 141 22.28 -12.48 14.00
CA ASP A 141 23.28 -12.44 15.06
C ASP A 141 23.43 -13.80 15.78
N VAL A 142 22.35 -14.58 15.86
CA VAL A 142 22.34 -15.90 16.52
C VAL A 142 22.61 -17.05 15.54
N GLN A 143 22.04 -17.00 14.34
CA GLN A 143 22.00 -18.14 13.40
C GLN A 143 22.88 -17.96 12.16
N GLY A 144 23.40 -16.75 11.91
CA GLY A 144 24.19 -16.42 10.73
C GLY A 144 23.46 -16.74 9.43
N GLU A 145 24.17 -17.27 8.43
CA GLU A 145 23.61 -17.56 7.11
C GLU A 145 22.48 -18.61 7.15
N LYS A 146 22.44 -19.49 8.16
CA LYS A 146 21.35 -20.46 8.34
C LYS A 146 20.03 -19.80 8.72
N GLY A 147 20.07 -18.58 9.26
CA GLY A 147 18.90 -17.79 9.61
C GLY A 147 18.22 -17.13 8.41
N LEU A 148 18.83 -17.13 7.21
CA LEU A 148 18.36 -16.38 6.05
C LEU A 148 16.92 -16.75 5.63
N ALA A 149 16.60 -18.04 5.53
CA ALA A 149 15.24 -18.50 5.20
C ALA A 149 14.22 -17.98 6.22
N THR A 150 14.57 -18.05 7.50
CA THR A 150 13.73 -17.57 8.60
C THR A 150 13.53 -16.07 8.49
N VAL A 151 14.59 -15.29 8.28
CA VAL A 151 14.52 -13.83 8.13
C VAL A 151 13.63 -13.43 6.96
N ILE A 152 13.79 -14.04 5.78
CA ILE A 152 13.01 -13.67 4.59
C ILE A 152 11.53 -14.00 4.79
N ASN A 153 11.22 -15.17 5.35
CA ASN A 153 9.83 -15.55 5.65
C ASN A 153 9.23 -14.68 6.76
N LEU A 154 10.01 -14.39 7.80
CA LEU A 154 9.59 -13.56 8.91
C LEU A 154 9.37 -12.12 8.47
N TRP A 155 10.17 -11.61 7.53
CA TRP A 155 10.00 -10.26 6.99
C TRP A 155 8.71 -10.13 6.20
N ASP A 156 8.35 -11.17 5.43
CA ASP A 156 7.04 -11.28 4.75
C ASP A 156 5.89 -11.36 5.77
N ASP A 157 6.00 -12.25 6.75
CA ASP A 157 4.94 -12.52 7.74
C ASP A 157 4.74 -11.38 8.75
N LEU A 158 5.83 -10.81 9.29
CA LEU A 158 5.77 -9.70 10.24
C LEU A 158 5.38 -8.40 9.55
N GLY A 159 5.88 -8.14 8.34
CA GLY A 159 5.52 -6.95 7.57
C GLY A 159 4.05 -6.94 7.14
N VAL A 160 3.47 -8.11 6.85
CA VAL A 160 2.03 -8.20 6.52
C VAL A 160 1.18 -8.19 7.78
N LYS A 161 1.53 -8.98 8.80
CA LYS A 161 0.72 -9.10 10.02
C LYS A 161 0.80 -7.84 10.89
N GLY A 162 1.95 -7.20 10.97
CA GLY A 162 2.17 -5.93 11.69
C GLY A 162 1.32 -4.81 11.08
N CYS A 163 1.50 -4.54 9.79
CA CYS A 163 0.69 -3.59 9.05
C CYS A 163 -0.82 -3.88 9.12
N LEU A 164 -1.27 -5.13 8.96
CA LEU A 164 -2.69 -5.48 9.07
C LEU A 164 -3.23 -5.29 10.51
N THR A 165 -2.41 -5.55 11.52
CA THR A 165 -2.79 -5.32 12.93
C THR A 165 -2.90 -3.81 13.22
N ALA A 166 -1.98 -3.00 12.69
CA ALA A 166 -2.05 -1.55 12.78
C ALA A 166 -3.27 -1.00 12.04
N GLU A 167 -3.55 -1.48 10.82
CA GLU A 167 -4.78 -1.17 10.07
C GLU A 167 -6.03 -1.48 10.89
N ARG A 168 -6.11 -2.69 11.45
CA ARG A 168 -7.23 -3.14 12.28
C ARG A 168 -7.41 -2.28 13.53
N THR A 169 -6.32 -1.87 14.16
CA THR A 169 -6.33 -1.02 15.35
C THR A 169 -6.86 0.38 15.02
N GLU A 170 -6.34 0.99 13.95
CA GLU A 170 -6.72 2.34 13.53
C GLU A 170 -8.18 2.41 13.08
N ILE A 171 -8.66 1.45 12.25
CA ILE A 171 -10.06 1.43 11.83
C ILE A 171 -11.00 1.21 13.02
N THR A 172 -10.68 0.28 13.93
CA THR A 172 -11.54 -0.03 15.07
C THR A 172 -11.65 1.18 16.00
N ARG A 173 -10.55 1.89 16.25
CA ARG A 173 -10.52 3.10 17.07
C ARG A 173 -11.38 4.20 16.46
N ALA A 174 -11.14 4.53 15.20
CA ALA A 174 -11.85 5.62 14.51
C ALA A 174 -13.35 5.30 14.32
N PHE A 175 -13.68 4.07 13.94
CA PHE A 175 -15.05 3.56 13.85
C PHE A 175 -15.77 3.67 15.20
N THR A 176 -15.13 3.25 16.29
CA THR A 176 -15.72 3.29 17.63
C THR A 176 -16.02 4.73 18.06
N ALA A 177 -15.10 5.66 17.80
CA ALA A 177 -15.31 7.07 18.10
C ALA A 177 -16.50 7.66 17.33
N LEU A 178 -16.60 7.39 16.03
CA LEU A 178 -17.72 7.83 15.19
C LEU A 178 -19.04 7.21 15.65
N ARG A 179 -19.06 5.91 15.96
CA ARG A 179 -20.26 5.23 16.48
C ARG A 179 -20.73 5.85 17.80
N ILE A 180 -19.84 6.12 18.74
CA ILE A 180 -20.18 6.77 20.02
C ILE A 180 -20.77 8.15 19.79
N LEU A 181 -20.23 8.92 18.84
CA LEU A 181 -20.75 10.24 18.48
C LEU A 181 -22.18 10.14 17.94
N LEU A 182 -22.41 9.28 16.94
CA LEU A 182 -23.73 9.12 16.34
C LEU A 182 -24.76 8.60 17.35
N ASN A 183 -24.37 7.70 18.26
CA ASN A 183 -25.27 7.21 19.32
C ASN A 183 -25.71 8.28 20.32
N LYS A 184 -25.00 9.42 20.42
CA LYS A 184 -25.40 10.53 21.29
C LYS A 184 -26.47 11.41 20.64
N ASP A 185 -26.61 11.35 19.33
CA ASP A 185 -27.61 12.12 18.59
C ASP A 185 -28.88 11.29 18.43
N LEU A 186 -29.91 11.64 19.20
CA LEU A 186 -31.20 10.96 19.20
C LEU A 186 -31.98 11.13 17.88
N THR A 187 -31.54 12.01 17.00
CA THR A 187 -32.16 12.23 15.69
C THR A 187 -31.67 11.26 14.61
N VAL A 188 -30.67 10.43 14.92
CA VAL A 188 -30.06 9.46 13.99
C VAL A 188 -30.59 8.07 14.31
N SER A 189 -31.32 7.45 13.37
CA SER A 189 -31.82 6.09 13.54
C SER A 189 -30.69 5.05 13.56
N ASP A 190 -30.99 3.80 13.90
CA ASP A 190 -30.02 2.71 13.79
C ASP A 190 -29.61 2.49 12.31
N GLU A 191 -30.57 2.58 11.38
CA GLU A 191 -30.30 2.44 9.95
C GLU A 191 -29.41 3.58 9.41
N ASP A 192 -29.66 4.82 9.82
CA ASP A 192 -28.84 5.99 9.44
C ASP A 192 -27.41 5.84 9.95
N ARG A 193 -27.25 5.32 11.18
CA ARG A 193 -25.94 5.00 11.75
C ARG A 193 -25.19 3.98 10.90
N ASP A 194 -25.87 2.92 10.49
CA ASP A 194 -25.27 1.89 9.64
C ASP A 194 -24.87 2.44 8.26
N ILE A 195 -25.65 3.35 7.67
CA ILE A 195 -25.30 4.05 6.42
C ILE A 195 -24.01 4.84 6.58
N VAL A 196 -23.87 5.65 7.63
CA VAL A 196 -22.67 6.46 7.86
C VAL A 196 -21.45 5.58 8.17
N LEU A 197 -21.60 4.59 9.05
CA LEU A 197 -20.51 3.70 9.49
C LEU A 197 -20.01 2.79 8.37
N SER A 198 -20.91 2.30 7.51
CA SER A 198 -20.53 1.51 6.33
C SER A 198 -19.80 2.39 5.30
N GLY A 199 -20.26 3.62 5.05
CA GLY A 199 -19.57 4.59 4.19
C GLY A 199 -18.16 4.94 4.69
N PHE A 200 -18.01 5.14 6.00
CA PHE A 200 -16.70 5.33 6.65
C PHE A 200 -15.76 4.14 6.40
N THR A 201 -16.25 2.92 6.64
CA THR A 201 -15.48 1.68 6.50
C THR A 201 -15.06 1.47 5.05
N GLN A 202 -15.96 1.71 4.10
CA GLN A 202 -15.68 1.58 2.67
C GLN A 202 -14.58 2.54 2.21
N GLU A 203 -14.61 3.79 2.67
CA GLU A 203 -13.58 4.76 2.32
C GLU A 203 -12.23 4.49 3.00
N PHE A 204 -12.24 3.99 4.25
CA PHE A 204 -11.03 3.50 4.92
C PHE A 204 -10.38 2.36 4.12
N GLU A 205 -11.13 1.29 3.85
CA GLU A 205 -10.62 0.10 3.16
C GLU A 205 -10.07 0.42 1.77
N ARG A 206 -10.74 1.33 1.06
CA ARG A 206 -10.25 1.82 -0.23
C ARG A 206 -8.87 2.47 -0.09
N ARG A 207 -8.67 3.34 0.90
CA ARG A 207 -7.38 4.04 1.12
C ARG A 207 -6.31 3.11 1.64
N ALA A 208 -6.63 2.27 2.63
CA ALA A 208 -5.75 1.23 3.15
C ALA A 208 -5.32 0.27 2.02
N GLY A 209 -6.25 -0.11 1.14
CA GLY A 209 -5.96 -0.90 -0.05
C GLY A 209 -4.96 -0.24 -1.01
N GLN A 210 -5.03 1.08 -1.22
CA GLN A 210 -4.02 1.79 -2.02
C GLN A 210 -2.65 1.81 -1.33
N LYS A 211 -2.62 2.00 -0.01
CA LYS A 211 -1.37 1.94 0.78
C LYS A 211 -0.76 0.54 0.74
N ARG A 212 -1.57 -0.52 0.87
CA ARG A 212 -1.15 -1.92 0.67
C ARG A 212 -0.49 -2.15 -0.69
N LYS A 213 -1.07 -1.63 -1.77
CA LYS A 213 -0.48 -1.73 -3.12
C LYS A 213 0.88 -1.03 -3.22
N GLN A 214 1.05 0.11 -2.57
CA GLN A 214 2.35 0.81 -2.53
C GLN A 214 3.39 0.00 -1.74
N ARG A 215 3.00 -0.58 -0.60
CA ARG A 215 3.91 -1.39 0.24
C ARG A 215 4.35 -2.70 -0.43
N ALA A 216 3.42 -3.38 -1.11
CA ALA A 216 3.72 -4.62 -1.82
C ALA A 216 4.78 -4.44 -2.94
N GLY A 217 5.01 -3.20 -3.38
CA GLY A 217 6.07 -2.88 -4.33
C GLY A 217 7.48 -2.70 -3.75
N GLY A 218 7.65 -2.64 -2.41
CA GLY A 218 8.95 -2.35 -1.78
C GLY A 218 9.48 -3.42 -0.80
N SER A 219 8.63 -4.30 -0.26
CA SER A 219 9.03 -5.12 0.90
C SER A 219 10.07 -6.23 0.63
N LEU A 220 10.25 -6.67 -0.62
CA LEU A 220 11.23 -7.72 -1.00
C LEU A 220 12.59 -7.13 -1.42
N GLU A 221 12.60 -5.93 -2.00
CA GLU A 221 13.84 -5.16 -2.21
C GLU A 221 14.46 -4.83 -0.84
N ASP A 222 13.64 -4.37 0.11
CA ASP A 222 14.07 -4.05 1.48
C ASP A 222 14.72 -5.23 2.22
N VAL A 223 14.23 -6.46 2.03
CA VAL A 223 14.83 -7.65 2.70
C VAL A 223 16.21 -7.96 2.11
N THR A 224 16.36 -7.78 0.80
CA THR A 224 17.60 -8.08 0.10
C THR A 224 18.66 -7.04 0.42
N ASP A 225 18.29 -5.75 0.42
CA ASP A 225 19.14 -4.65 0.89
C ASP A 225 19.61 -4.91 2.33
N PHE A 226 18.67 -5.20 3.24
CA PHE A 226 18.99 -5.49 4.63
C PHE A 226 20.00 -6.64 4.79
N ILE A 227 19.77 -7.76 4.09
CA ILE A 227 20.66 -8.93 4.15
C ILE A 227 22.06 -8.57 3.63
N LEU A 228 22.15 -7.87 2.48
CA LEU A 228 23.43 -7.49 1.90
C LEU A 228 24.18 -6.52 2.81
N ASP A 229 23.50 -5.51 3.34
CA ASP A 229 24.05 -4.53 4.28
C ASP A 229 24.53 -5.19 5.58
N TYR A 230 23.74 -6.10 6.16
CA TYR A 230 24.12 -6.86 7.36
C TYR A 230 25.45 -7.61 7.16
N TYR A 231 25.65 -8.21 5.98
CA TYR A 231 26.87 -8.92 5.64
C TYR A 231 27.97 -8.05 5.01
N ASN A 232 27.79 -6.72 4.99
CA ASN A 232 28.70 -5.73 4.41
C ASN A 232 29.01 -5.97 2.92
N ILE A 233 28.00 -6.38 2.15
CA ILE A 233 28.10 -6.57 0.70
C ILE A 233 27.55 -5.32 0.01
N LYS A 234 28.41 -4.63 -0.73
CA LYS A 234 28.05 -3.39 -1.42
C LYS A 234 27.23 -3.67 -2.68
N CYS A 235 26.03 -3.11 -2.74
CA CYS A 235 25.21 -3.11 -3.95
C CYS A 235 25.83 -2.26 -5.07
N ALA A 236 25.54 -2.64 -6.31
CA ALA A 236 25.96 -1.97 -7.53
C ALA A 236 24.76 -1.36 -8.25
N GLU A 237 25.02 -0.43 -9.17
CA GLU A 237 23.97 0.11 -10.02
C GLU A 237 23.48 -0.93 -11.04
N ALA A 238 22.18 -0.90 -11.33
CA ALA A 238 21.58 -1.74 -12.36
C ALA A 238 22.17 -1.42 -13.74
N PRO A 239 22.33 -2.43 -14.62
CA PRO A 239 22.83 -2.22 -15.97
C PRO A 239 21.86 -1.34 -16.79
N VAL A 240 22.39 -0.28 -17.40
CA VAL A 240 21.60 0.67 -18.19
C VAL A 240 20.89 -0.04 -19.35
N HIS A 241 19.58 0.21 -19.50
CA HIS A 241 18.72 -0.42 -20.51
C HIS A 241 18.56 -1.94 -20.41
N PHE A 242 18.89 -2.54 -19.27
CA PHE A 242 18.52 -3.92 -19.00
C PHE A 242 17.05 -3.98 -18.58
N GLN A 243 16.18 -4.28 -19.54
CA GLN A 243 14.82 -4.72 -19.26
C GLN A 243 14.84 -6.25 -19.31
N ALA A 244 14.98 -6.88 -18.14
CA ALA A 244 14.74 -8.30 -18.02
C ALA A 244 13.27 -8.59 -17.80
N ASP A 245 12.84 -9.72 -18.34
CA ASP A 245 11.54 -10.33 -18.05
C ASP A 245 11.46 -10.89 -16.60
N ILE A 246 12.60 -10.90 -15.89
CA ILE A 246 12.70 -11.14 -14.44
C ILE A 246 13.03 -9.85 -13.72
N GLU A 247 12.23 -9.54 -12.71
CA GLU A 247 12.51 -8.50 -11.73
C GLU A 247 13.75 -8.87 -10.89
N VAL A 248 14.81 -8.09 -11.07
CA VAL A 248 16.05 -8.18 -10.29
C VAL A 248 16.00 -7.06 -9.25
N ASP A 249 15.92 -7.46 -8.00
CA ASP A 249 15.75 -6.55 -6.85
C ASP A 249 17.07 -5.86 -6.49
N ASN A 250 18.22 -6.51 -6.73
CA ASN A 250 19.52 -5.95 -6.39
C ASN A 250 20.64 -6.41 -7.31
N TRP A 251 21.76 -5.67 -7.30
CA TRP A 251 22.93 -5.97 -8.12
C TRP A 251 24.20 -5.98 -7.28
N VAL A 252 25.10 -6.92 -7.55
CA VAL A 252 26.43 -6.97 -6.92
C VAL A 252 27.49 -7.05 -8.01
N LYS A 253 28.55 -6.25 -7.90
CA LYS A 253 29.67 -6.25 -8.84
C LYS A 253 30.73 -7.25 -8.40
N THR A 254 31.13 -8.13 -9.30
CA THR A 254 32.16 -9.16 -9.09
C THR A 254 33.56 -8.60 -9.35
N LYS A 255 34.60 -9.34 -8.95
CA LYS A 255 36.02 -8.95 -9.14
C LYS A 255 36.42 -8.78 -10.62
N ASP A 256 35.79 -9.52 -11.53
CA ASP A 256 35.99 -9.43 -12.99
C ASP A 256 35.15 -8.30 -13.62
N SER A 257 34.51 -7.46 -12.80
CA SER A 257 33.64 -6.35 -13.22
C SER A 257 32.35 -6.78 -13.95
N TRP A 258 31.95 -8.04 -13.81
CA TRP A 258 30.61 -8.49 -14.17
C TRP A 258 29.63 -8.20 -13.03
N LEU A 259 28.34 -8.44 -13.30
CA LEU A 259 27.25 -8.23 -12.36
C LEU A 259 26.59 -9.55 -12.01
N ILE A 260 26.20 -9.71 -10.74
CA ILE A 260 25.26 -10.73 -10.29
C ILE A 260 23.96 -10.00 -9.95
N GLY A 261 22.88 -10.38 -10.65
CA GLY A 261 21.55 -9.92 -10.29
C GLY A 261 20.97 -10.80 -9.19
N ILE A 262 20.35 -10.21 -8.18
CA ILE A 262 19.69 -10.91 -7.08
C ILE A 262 18.19 -10.66 -7.19
N SER A 263 17.42 -11.74 -7.20
CA SER A 263 15.96 -11.73 -7.18
C SER A 263 15.49 -12.49 -5.95
N CYS A 264 14.82 -11.83 -5.03
CA CYS A 264 14.23 -12.42 -3.83
C CYS A 264 12.72 -12.51 -4.01
N LYS A 265 12.19 -13.73 -4.11
CA LYS A 265 10.77 -13.95 -4.40
C LYS A 265 10.21 -15.04 -3.50
N ARG A 266 8.99 -14.87 -3.01
CA ARG A 266 8.28 -15.96 -2.34
C ARG A 266 8.01 -17.12 -3.30
N THR A 267 7.46 -16.82 -4.49
CA THR A 267 7.14 -17.79 -5.56
C THR A 267 7.42 -17.18 -6.93
N LEU A 268 7.84 -17.98 -7.92
CA LEU A 268 8.03 -17.51 -9.30
C LEU A 268 6.74 -17.52 -10.14
N ARG A 269 5.78 -18.39 -9.79
CA ARG A 269 4.49 -18.63 -10.46
C ARG A 269 4.63 -18.79 -11.97
N GLU A 270 3.84 -18.12 -12.80
CA GLU A 270 3.90 -18.10 -14.26
C GLU A 270 4.89 -17.08 -14.85
N ARG A 271 5.47 -16.20 -14.01
CA ARG A 271 6.29 -15.07 -14.48
C ARG A 271 7.56 -15.51 -15.20
N TRP A 272 8.08 -16.71 -14.90
CA TRP A 272 9.19 -17.34 -15.62
C TRP A 272 8.90 -17.57 -17.12
N LYS A 273 7.64 -17.66 -17.56
CA LYS A 273 7.29 -17.91 -18.97
C LYS A 273 7.55 -16.70 -19.85
N GLN A 274 7.59 -15.50 -19.27
CA GLN A 274 7.97 -14.28 -20.00
C GLN A 274 9.48 -14.22 -20.22
N VAL A 275 10.26 -15.05 -19.52
CA VAL A 275 11.74 -15.05 -19.48
C VAL A 275 12.37 -15.92 -20.57
N SER A 276 11.57 -16.63 -21.37
CA SER A 276 12.10 -17.40 -22.51
C SER A 276 12.76 -16.53 -23.57
N SER A 277 12.70 -15.19 -23.45
CA SER A 277 13.45 -14.23 -24.26
C SER A 277 14.86 -13.94 -23.73
N ALA A 278 15.18 -14.23 -22.47
CA ALA A 278 16.49 -13.94 -21.84
C ALA A 278 17.50 -15.08 -22.08
N GLU A 279 17.88 -15.30 -23.33
CA GLU A 279 18.99 -16.19 -23.66
C GLU A 279 20.28 -15.75 -22.93
N SER A 280 21.17 -16.70 -22.64
CA SER A 280 22.47 -16.42 -22.02
C SER A 280 23.30 -15.38 -22.79
N SER A 281 23.04 -15.21 -24.08
CA SER A 281 23.61 -14.17 -24.95
C SER A 281 23.26 -12.74 -24.50
N ILE A 282 22.04 -12.51 -24.02
CA ILE A 282 21.56 -11.20 -23.53
C ILE A 282 22.25 -10.86 -22.21
N LEU A 283 22.33 -11.80 -21.27
CA LEU A 283 23.06 -11.57 -20.01
C LEU A 283 24.52 -11.17 -20.28
N SER A 284 25.17 -11.80 -21.25
CA SER A 284 26.55 -11.45 -21.64
C SER A 284 26.66 -10.03 -22.22
N LYS A 285 25.67 -9.57 -23.00
CA LYS A 285 25.64 -8.20 -23.55
C LYS A 285 25.69 -7.15 -22.44
N PHE A 286 25.07 -7.42 -21.29
CA PHE A 286 25.03 -6.53 -20.14
C PHE A 286 26.07 -6.86 -19.06
N LYS A 287 27.04 -7.73 -19.36
CA LYS A 287 28.06 -8.23 -18.43
C LYS A 287 27.48 -8.84 -17.15
N ILE A 288 26.35 -9.53 -17.29
CA ILE A 288 25.71 -10.24 -16.19
C ILE A 288 26.24 -11.67 -16.17
N LYS A 289 26.82 -12.06 -15.04
CA LYS A 289 27.45 -13.36 -14.84
C LYS A 289 26.40 -14.42 -14.52
N TYR A 290 25.55 -14.11 -13.54
CA TYR A 290 24.47 -14.95 -13.04
C TYR A 290 23.28 -14.10 -12.58
N ILE A 291 22.10 -14.72 -12.55
CA ILE A 291 20.96 -14.23 -11.77
C ILE A 291 20.70 -15.22 -10.62
N PHE A 292 20.83 -14.76 -9.39
CA PHE A 292 20.58 -15.53 -8.19
C PHE A 292 19.13 -15.31 -7.72
N HIS A 293 18.37 -16.39 -7.65
CA HIS A 293 16.98 -16.41 -7.20
C HIS A 293 16.94 -16.94 -5.78
N VAL A 294 16.66 -16.08 -4.80
CA VAL A 294 16.39 -16.50 -3.43
C VAL A 294 14.89 -16.75 -3.32
N VAL A 295 14.50 -18.03 -3.18
CA VAL A 295 13.09 -18.46 -3.18
C VAL A 295 12.75 -19.15 -1.88
N THR A 296 11.74 -18.66 -1.16
CA THR A 296 11.36 -19.26 0.13
C THR A 296 10.17 -20.22 0.06
N TYR A 297 9.30 -20.11 -0.95
CA TYR A 297 8.22 -21.06 -1.23
C TYR A 297 8.44 -21.71 -2.59
N ASP A 298 9.10 -22.86 -2.56
CA ASP A 298 9.70 -23.52 -3.72
C ASP A 298 8.92 -24.72 -4.24
N GLU A 299 7.80 -25.07 -3.61
CA GLU A 299 6.83 -26.05 -4.11
C GLU A 299 6.26 -25.67 -5.49
N ASP A 300 6.36 -24.40 -5.87
CA ASP A 300 5.98 -23.91 -7.20
C ASP A 300 7.07 -24.18 -8.27
N LEU A 301 8.30 -24.56 -7.90
CA LEU A 301 9.38 -24.79 -8.86
C LEU A 301 9.25 -26.18 -9.50
N SER A 302 8.91 -26.24 -10.79
CA SER A 302 8.93 -27.47 -11.59
C SER A 302 10.32 -27.76 -12.17
N ASP A 303 10.56 -28.99 -12.63
CA ASP A 303 11.83 -29.38 -13.28
C ASP A 303 12.06 -28.56 -14.54
N GLU A 304 10.98 -28.26 -15.28
CA GLU A 304 10.98 -27.39 -16.46
C GLU A 304 11.45 -25.97 -16.12
N LYS A 305 10.91 -25.36 -15.05
CA LYS A 305 11.31 -24.02 -14.58
C LYS A 305 12.81 -23.95 -14.28
N LEU A 306 13.29 -24.92 -13.50
CA LEU A 306 14.68 -24.98 -13.07
C LEU A 306 15.62 -25.21 -14.26
N THR A 307 15.26 -26.12 -15.17
CA THR A 307 16.10 -26.44 -16.33
C THR A 307 16.17 -25.28 -17.31
N LEU A 308 15.04 -24.66 -17.64
CA LEU A 308 14.99 -23.55 -18.60
C LEU A 308 15.82 -22.36 -18.11
N LEU A 309 15.55 -21.88 -16.89
CA LEU A 309 16.25 -20.73 -16.34
C LEU A 309 17.70 -21.08 -15.97
N GLY A 310 17.94 -22.28 -15.45
CA GLY A 310 19.28 -22.78 -15.14
C GLY A 310 20.19 -22.80 -16.36
N GLY A 311 19.66 -23.24 -17.52
CA GLY A 311 20.34 -23.18 -18.81
C GLY A 311 20.75 -21.76 -19.25
N HIS A 312 20.12 -20.73 -18.67
CA HIS A 312 20.42 -19.32 -18.91
C HIS A 312 21.26 -18.66 -17.80
N ARG A 313 21.97 -19.45 -16.97
CA ARG A 313 22.83 -18.97 -15.87
C ARG A 313 22.06 -18.40 -14.67
N HIS A 314 20.86 -18.91 -14.42
CA HIS A 314 20.12 -18.63 -13.21
C HIS A 314 20.44 -19.69 -12.15
N ILE A 315 20.58 -19.28 -10.89
CA ILE A 315 20.83 -20.18 -9.75
C ILE A 315 19.77 -19.94 -8.69
N PHE A 316 19.13 -21.01 -8.22
CA PHE A 316 18.06 -20.97 -7.23
C PHE A 316 18.59 -21.34 -5.84
N TYR A 317 18.49 -20.41 -4.90
CA TYR A 317 18.78 -20.60 -3.50
C TYR A 317 17.48 -20.91 -2.76
N LEU A 318 17.38 -22.14 -2.24
CA LEU A 318 16.17 -22.70 -1.63
C LEU A 318 16.40 -22.96 -0.13
N PRO A 319 15.34 -23.00 0.71
CA PRO A 319 15.49 -23.29 2.14
C PRO A 319 16.28 -24.58 2.37
N ASP A 320 17.21 -24.59 3.31
CA ASP A 320 18.11 -25.72 3.54
C ASP A 320 17.38 -27.04 3.85
N ASN A 321 16.19 -26.94 4.44
CA ASN A 321 15.31 -28.06 4.77
C ASN A 321 14.25 -28.36 3.69
N SER A 322 14.38 -27.76 2.51
CA SER A 322 13.42 -27.95 1.43
C SER A 322 13.48 -29.35 0.83
N ARG A 323 12.31 -29.97 0.72
CA ARG A 323 12.13 -31.22 -0.06
C ARG A 323 12.50 -31.01 -1.53
N ARG A 324 12.23 -29.83 -2.08
CA ARG A 324 12.52 -29.51 -3.48
C ARG A 324 14.03 -29.39 -3.73
N LEU A 325 14.75 -28.78 -2.80
CA LEU A 325 16.20 -28.73 -2.81
C LEU A 325 16.80 -30.13 -2.75
N GLU A 326 16.34 -30.96 -1.79
CA GLU A 326 16.81 -32.34 -1.64
C GLU A 326 16.59 -33.17 -2.91
N TYR A 327 15.41 -33.07 -3.52
CA TYR A 327 15.13 -33.73 -4.80
C TYR A 327 16.09 -33.25 -5.90
N ALA A 328 16.23 -31.93 -6.09
CA ALA A 328 16.99 -31.37 -7.18
C ALA A 328 18.51 -31.63 -7.05
N LEU A 329 19.05 -31.64 -5.83
CA LEU A 329 20.45 -32.00 -5.55
C LEU A 329 20.77 -33.46 -5.91
N ASN A 330 19.80 -34.36 -5.77
CA ASN A 330 19.94 -35.77 -6.16
C ASN A 330 19.65 -36.01 -7.65
N HIS A 331 19.14 -35.02 -8.37
CA HIS A 331 18.80 -35.13 -9.78
C HIS A 331 20.00 -34.76 -10.68
N ILE A 332 20.31 -35.63 -11.65
CA ILE A 332 21.53 -35.54 -12.49
C ILE A 332 21.70 -34.19 -13.19
N GLY A 333 20.59 -33.58 -13.64
CA GLY A 333 20.60 -32.33 -14.41
C GLY A 333 20.11 -31.08 -13.67
N LEU A 334 19.62 -31.20 -12.43
CA LEU A 334 19.09 -30.03 -11.70
C LEU A 334 20.01 -29.54 -10.59
N LYS A 335 20.88 -30.41 -10.07
CA LYS A 335 21.81 -30.11 -8.98
C LYS A 335 22.69 -28.88 -9.21
N ASP A 336 22.99 -28.56 -10.47
CA ASP A 336 23.85 -27.44 -10.83
C ASP A 336 23.11 -26.09 -10.83
N TYR A 337 21.78 -26.11 -10.78
CA TYR A 337 20.91 -24.94 -10.81
C TYR A 337 20.34 -24.57 -9.44
N VAL A 338 20.48 -25.44 -8.43
CA VAL A 338 19.95 -25.21 -7.09
C VAL A 338 21.07 -25.22 -6.05
N ARG A 339 20.90 -24.43 -4.98
CA ARG A 339 21.81 -24.37 -3.83
C ARG A 339 21.02 -24.15 -2.53
N PRO A 340 21.54 -24.58 -1.38
CA PRO A 340 20.99 -24.18 -0.09
C PRO A 340 21.08 -22.66 0.08
N ILE A 341 20.05 -22.04 0.64
CA ILE A 341 20.01 -20.60 0.87
C ILE A 341 21.08 -20.15 1.86
N SER A 342 21.54 -21.01 2.77
CA SER A 342 22.69 -20.73 3.62
C SER A 342 23.99 -20.47 2.84
N GLU A 343 24.12 -20.97 1.60
CA GLU A 343 25.31 -20.74 0.77
C GLU A 343 25.25 -19.43 -0.01
N PHE A 344 24.10 -18.75 -0.03
CA PHE A 344 23.88 -17.52 -0.80
C PHE A 344 24.95 -16.46 -0.58
N ILE A 345 25.20 -16.11 0.68
CA ILE A 345 26.19 -15.09 1.06
C ILE A 345 27.62 -15.55 0.77
N ASN A 346 27.90 -16.84 1.00
CA ASN A 346 29.21 -17.41 0.72
C ASN A 346 29.53 -17.40 -0.76
N ASP A 347 28.56 -17.68 -1.61
CA ASP A 347 28.73 -17.68 -3.06
C ASP A 347 28.90 -16.27 -3.61
N ILE A 348 28.17 -15.27 -3.09
CA ILE A 348 28.45 -13.87 -3.42
C ILE A 348 29.88 -13.50 -3.00
N ARG A 349 30.29 -13.85 -1.78
CA ARG A 349 31.65 -13.58 -1.27
C ARG A 349 32.75 -14.17 -2.16
N LYS A 350 32.54 -15.36 -2.73
CA LYS A 350 33.51 -16.01 -3.65
C LYS A 350 33.69 -15.24 -4.97
N GLU A 351 32.66 -14.50 -5.38
CA GLU A 351 32.64 -13.75 -6.65
C GLU A 351 33.14 -12.30 -6.51
N ILE A 352 33.02 -11.70 -5.31
CA ILE A 352 33.48 -10.33 -5.03
C ILE A 352 34.90 -10.26 -4.45
N LYS A 353 35.37 -11.32 -3.79
CA LYS A 353 36.78 -11.48 -3.37
C LYS A 353 37.60 -11.99 -4.55
#